data_AF-A0A2N7D6G2-F1
#
_entry.id   AF-A0A2N7D6G2-F1
#
_cell.length_a   1.000
_cell.length_b   1.000
_cell.length_c   1.000
_cell.angle_alpha   90.00
_cell.angle_beta   90.00
_cell.angle_gamma   90.00
#
_symmetry.space_group_name_H-M   'P 1'
#
loop_
_entity.id
_entity.type
_entity.pdbx_description
1 polymer ?
#
loop_
_entity_poly.entity_id
_entity_poly.type
_entity_poly.pdbx_seq_one_letter_code
_entity_poly.pdbx_strand_id
1 'polypeptide(L)'
;MDNEIEKDKKPRRKSIKIRLDDDLYDDLHEFKIIYKCSNWEELIIRLMSETKGIKKVQVDKDGKALKYINSLQRAGTNLNQIAKVANTNGQIDDDSFEKFQKLSSQIKRARIYFCKNVIPVFYDREK
;
A
#
# COMPACT_ATOMS: atom_id res chain seq x y z
N MET A 1 -11.88 52.88 -27.63
CA MET A 1 -11.61 52.63 -26.20
C MET A 1 -11.34 51.14 -26.11
N ASP A 2 -10.09 50.75 -26.30
CA ASP A 2 -9.71 49.34 -26.35
C ASP A 2 -9.11 48.99 -25.00
N ASN A 3 -9.91 48.30 -24.19
CA ASN A 3 -9.47 47.77 -22.90
C ASN A 3 -8.53 46.58 -23.17
N GLU A 4 -7.22 46.83 -23.11
CA GLU A 4 -6.24 45.76 -22.99
C GLU A 4 -6.40 45.09 -21.62
N ILE A 5 -6.87 43.84 -21.63
CA ILE A 5 -6.92 43.00 -20.45
C ILE A 5 -5.47 42.61 -20.12
N GLU A 6 -4.87 43.29 -19.13
CA GLU A 6 -3.63 42.86 -18.50
C GLU A 6 -3.81 41.43 -17.97
N LYS A 7 -3.25 40.46 -18.68
CA LYS A 7 -3.17 39.08 -18.19
C LYS A 7 -2.19 39.06 -17.01
N ASP A 8 -2.73 38.88 -15.81
CA ASP A 8 -1.97 38.63 -14.58
C ASP A 8 -0.84 37.62 -14.82
N LYS A 9 0.40 38.12 -14.82
CA LYS A 9 1.60 37.28 -14.94
C LYS A 9 1.73 36.50 -13.63
N LYS A 10 1.34 35.22 -13.65
CA LYS A 10 1.57 34.29 -12.53
C LYS A 10 3.04 34.41 -12.05
N PRO A 11 3.28 34.47 -10.73
CA PRO A 11 4.63 34.65 -10.21
C PRO A 11 5.55 33.53 -10.70
N ARG A 12 6.74 33.91 -11.20
CA ARG A 12 7.73 32.95 -11.68
C ARG A 12 8.14 32.02 -10.54
N ARG A 13 7.77 30.75 -10.64
CA ARG A 13 8.23 29.70 -9.71
C ARG A 13 9.74 29.56 -9.84
N LYS A 14 10.45 29.53 -8.72
CA LYS A 14 11.88 29.21 -8.68
C LYS A 14 12.05 27.70 -8.91
N SER A 15 13.05 27.29 -9.68
CA SER A 15 13.35 25.89 -9.96
C SER A 15 14.75 25.53 -9.47
N ILE A 16 14.92 24.27 -9.06
CA ILE A 16 16.20 23.70 -8.64
C ILE A 16 16.46 22.49 -9.55
N LYS A 17 17.69 22.37 -10.06
CA LYS A 17 18.13 21.20 -10.84
C LYS A 17 19.18 20.45 -10.02
N ILE A 18 18.87 19.21 -9.66
CA ILE A 18 19.73 18.35 -8.85
C ILE A 18 20.32 17.27 -9.77
N ARG A 19 21.62 17.02 -9.66
CA ARG A 19 22.30 15.86 -10.26
C ARG A 19 22.63 14.90 -9.14
N LEU A 20 22.32 13.64 -9.34
CA LEU A 20 22.49 12.57 -8.37
C LEU A 20 23.40 11.50 -8.99
N ASP A 21 24.21 10.87 -8.17
CA ASP A 21 24.78 9.57 -8.45
C ASP A 21 23.69 8.49 -8.39
N ASP A 22 23.97 7.34 -8.99
CA ASP A 22 22.96 6.28 -9.19
C ASP A 22 22.47 5.72 -7.84
N ASP A 23 23.38 5.52 -6.87
CA ASP A 23 23.04 5.01 -5.54
C ASP A 23 22.07 5.95 -4.81
N LEU A 24 22.34 7.26 -4.79
CA LEU A 24 21.47 8.24 -4.13
C LEU A 24 20.14 8.42 -4.87
N TYR A 25 20.15 8.27 -6.20
CA TYR A 25 18.93 8.28 -6.98
C TYR A 25 18.02 7.10 -6.61
N ASP A 26 18.59 5.91 -6.49
CA ASP A 26 17.86 4.71 -6.13
C ASP A 26 17.30 4.79 -4.70
N ASP A 27 18.08 5.30 -3.74
CA ASP A 27 17.61 5.57 -2.37
C ASP A 27 16.42 6.55 -2.35
N LEU A 28 16.52 7.65 -3.11
CA LEU A 28 15.44 8.63 -3.23
C LEU A 28 14.21 8.04 -3.92
N HIS A 29 14.42 7.17 -4.90
CA HIS A 29 13.34 6.48 -5.59
C HIS A 29 12.62 5.49 -4.65
N GLU A 30 13.36 4.76 -3.82
CA GLU A 30 12.81 3.93 -2.76
C GLU A 30 11.96 4.77 -1.79
N PHE A 31 12.49 5.90 -1.31
CA PHE A 31 11.70 6.80 -0.45
C PHE A 31 10.45 7.32 -1.15
N LYS A 32 10.52 7.64 -2.44
CA LYS A 32 9.36 8.07 -3.22
C LYS A 32 8.25 7.01 -3.20
N ILE A 33 8.61 5.74 -3.37
CA ILE A 33 7.68 4.60 -3.31
C ILE A 33 7.13 4.43 -1.88
N ILE A 34 8.02 4.44 -0.88
CA ILE A 34 7.70 4.25 0.54
C ILE A 34 6.68 5.28 1.02
N TYR A 35 6.92 6.55 0.70
CA TYR A 35 6.08 7.68 1.08
C TYR A 35 4.87 7.87 0.15
N LYS A 36 4.75 7.05 -0.91
CA LYS A 36 3.68 7.13 -1.92
C LYS A 36 3.59 8.51 -2.58
N CYS A 37 4.74 9.16 -2.77
CA CYS A 37 4.80 10.48 -3.41
C CYS A 37 4.64 10.34 -4.93
N SER A 38 3.75 11.13 -5.51
CA SER A 38 3.47 11.11 -6.94
C SER A 38 4.66 11.62 -7.77
N ASN A 39 5.34 12.64 -7.26
CA ASN A 39 6.43 13.34 -7.91
C ASN A 39 7.57 13.66 -6.93
N TRP A 40 8.72 14.08 -7.46
CA TRP A 40 9.91 14.39 -6.67
C TRP A 40 9.75 15.62 -5.78
N GLU A 41 8.97 16.61 -6.21
CA GLU A 41 8.69 17.82 -5.41
C GLU A 41 7.95 17.44 -4.12
N GLU A 42 6.95 16.57 -4.22
CA GLU A 42 6.20 16.05 -3.08
C GLU A 42 7.11 15.30 -2.10
N LEU A 43 8.02 14.46 -2.59
CA LEU A 43 9.01 13.76 -1.76
C LEU A 43 9.93 14.75 -1.03
N ILE A 44 10.47 15.74 -1.74
CA ILE A 44 11.39 16.72 -1.15
C ILE A 44 10.66 17.55 -0.08
N ILE A 45 9.46 18.05 -0.37
CA ILE A 45 8.65 18.77 0.61
C ILE A 45 8.36 17.89 1.82
N ARG A 46 8.02 16.61 1.60
CA ARG A 46 7.77 15.62 2.65
C ARG A 46 8.98 15.46 3.57
N LEU A 47 10.14 15.15 2.99
CA LEU A 47 11.40 14.95 3.72
C LEU A 47 11.82 16.20 4.51
N MET A 48 11.63 17.39 3.92
CA MET A 48 11.93 18.67 4.57
C MET A 48 10.92 19.03 5.67
N SER A 49 9.68 18.53 5.59
CA SER A 49 8.61 18.79 6.56
C SER A 49 8.57 17.81 7.73
N GLU A 50 9.10 16.59 7.56
CA GLU A 50 9.14 15.57 8.61
C GLU A 50 10.28 15.87 9.59
N THR A 51 9.95 16.47 10.74
CA THR A 51 10.88 16.67 11.88
C THR A 51 11.18 15.38 12.64
N LYS A 52 10.45 14.29 12.36
CA LYS A 52 10.59 12.98 12.99
C LYS A 52 11.00 11.98 11.91
N GLY A 53 12.10 11.28 12.16
CA GLY A 53 12.81 10.47 11.16
C GLY A 53 12.00 9.41 10.42
N ILE A 54 12.65 8.82 9.41
CA ILE A 54 12.06 7.92 8.42
C ILE A 54 11.22 6.82 9.08
N LYS A 55 9.94 6.75 8.69
CA LYS A 55 9.01 5.75 9.21
C LYS A 55 9.48 4.36 8.76
N LYS A 56 9.72 3.44 9.70
CA LYS A 56 9.99 2.03 9.37
C LYS A 56 8.79 1.44 8.63
N VAL A 57 8.97 1.04 7.38
CA VAL A 57 7.96 0.38 6.56
C VAL A 57 8.30 -1.10 6.41
N GLN A 58 7.28 -1.95 6.43
CA GLN A 58 7.45 -3.38 6.17
C GLN A 58 7.39 -3.63 4.67
N VAL A 59 8.36 -4.39 4.16
CA VAL A 59 8.50 -4.69 2.74
C VAL A 59 8.35 -6.19 2.53
N ASP A 60 7.43 -6.60 1.65
CA ASP A 60 7.29 -7.98 1.16
C ASP A 60 7.92 -8.05 -0.23
N LYS A 61 9.26 -8.17 -0.28
CA LYS A 61 10.07 -8.09 -1.51
C LYS A 61 9.53 -8.98 -2.64
N ASP A 62 9.18 -10.23 -2.33
CA ASP A 62 8.70 -11.21 -3.31
C ASP A 62 7.16 -11.22 -3.50
N GLY A 63 6.43 -10.43 -2.70
CA GLY A 63 4.96 -10.49 -2.63
C GLY A 63 4.43 -11.84 -2.11
N LYS A 64 5.25 -12.66 -1.45
CA LYS A 64 4.91 -14.02 -1.01
C LYS A 64 3.86 -13.98 0.10
N ALA A 65 3.99 -13.07 1.05
CA ALA A 65 3.04 -12.96 2.16
C ALA A 65 1.65 -12.58 1.64
N LEU A 66 1.57 -11.64 0.70
CA LEU A 66 0.31 -11.27 0.06
C LEU A 66 -0.29 -12.44 -0.74
N LYS A 67 0.53 -13.23 -1.45
CA LYS A 67 0.08 -14.46 -2.15
C LYS A 67 -0.53 -15.47 -1.19
N TYR A 68 0.13 -15.77 -0.07
CA TYR A 68 -0.40 -16.72 0.91
C TYR A 68 -1.71 -16.25 1.54
N ILE A 69 -1.82 -14.98 1.90
CA ILE A 69 -3.04 -14.40 2.45
C ILE A 69 -4.20 -14.49 1.45
N ASN A 70 -3.96 -14.21 0.17
CA ASN A 70 -4.96 -14.35 -0.88
C ASN A 70 -5.43 -15.81 -1.04
N SER A 71 -4.51 -16.78 -0.98
CA SER A 71 -4.84 -18.21 -1.01
C SER A 71 -5.68 -18.63 0.20
N LEU A 72 -5.31 -18.20 1.41
CA LEU A 72 -6.09 -18.43 2.63
C LEU A 72 -7.49 -17.81 2.54
N GLN A 73 -7.63 -16.63 1.94
CA GLN A 73 -8.93 -16.00 1.76
C GLN A 73 -9.82 -16.76 0.76
N ARG A 74 -9.24 -17.30 -0.33
CA ARG A 74 -9.99 -18.14 -1.28
C ARG A 74 -10.45 -19.43 -0.60
N ALA A 75 -9.55 -20.13 0.08
CA ALA A 75 -9.89 -21.33 0.85
C ALA A 75 -10.97 -21.04 1.90
N GLY A 76 -10.82 -19.95 2.65
CA GLY A 76 -11.80 -19.51 3.65
C GLY A 76 -13.16 -19.15 3.05
N THR A 77 -13.23 -18.62 1.82
CA THR A 77 -14.52 -18.36 1.14
C THR A 77 -15.23 -19.66 0.79
N ASN A 78 -14.50 -20.62 0.20
CA ASN A 78 -15.05 -21.91 -0.18
C ASN A 78 -15.52 -22.70 1.05
N LEU A 79 -14.70 -22.72 2.11
CA LEU A 79 -15.05 -23.36 3.37
C LEU A 79 -16.27 -22.70 4.03
N ASN A 80 -16.45 -21.39 3.90
CA ASN A 80 -17.64 -20.71 4.43
C ASN A 80 -18.93 -21.15 3.73
N GLN A 81 -18.86 -21.42 2.44
CA GLN A 81 -19.99 -21.95 1.68
C GLN A 81 -20.32 -23.37 2.13
N ILE A 82 -19.30 -24.23 2.27
CA ILE A 82 -19.47 -25.60 2.76
C ILE A 82 -20.04 -25.60 4.18
N ALA A 83 -19.51 -24.77 5.07
CA ALA A 83 -19.95 -24.69 6.46
C ALA A 83 -21.41 -24.21 6.58
N LYS A 84 -21.85 -23.29 5.71
CA LYS A 84 -23.27 -22.88 5.64
C LYS A 84 -24.17 -24.04 5.23
N VAL A 85 -23.81 -24.78 4.17
CA VAL A 85 -24.57 -25.95 3.71
C VAL A 85 -24.61 -27.03 4.78
N ALA A 86 -23.48 -27.29 5.43
CA ALA A 86 -23.40 -28.24 6.52
C ALA A 86 -24.29 -27.82 7.70
N ASN A 87 -24.32 -26.53 8.08
CA ASN A 87 -25.16 -26.06 9.19
C ASN A 87 -26.66 -26.20 8.83
N THR A 88 -27.06 -25.80 7.62
CA THR A 88 -28.43 -26.01 7.13
C THR A 88 -28.85 -27.49 7.17
N ASN A 89 -27.91 -28.40 6.94
CA ASN A 89 -28.14 -29.84 6.98
C ASN A 89 -27.95 -30.48 8.37
N GLY A 90 -27.66 -29.68 9.42
CA GLY A 90 -27.41 -30.18 10.78
C GLY A 90 -26.11 -31.00 10.93
N GLN A 91 -25.16 -30.86 10.00
CA GLN A 91 -23.92 -31.64 9.94
C GLN A 91 -22.74 -30.99 10.68
N ILE A 92 -22.93 -29.81 11.27
CA ILE A 92 -21.95 -29.06 12.05
C ILE A 92 -22.68 -28.35 13.19
N ASP A 93 -22.06 -28.30 14.36
CA ASP A 93 -22.58 -27.57 15.51
C ASP A 93 -22.31 -26.06 15.40
N ASP A 94 -23.15 -25.25 16.05
CA ASP A 94 -23.08 -23.79 15.97
C ASP A 94 -21.75 -23.22 16.49
N ASP A 95 -21.12 -23.83 17.51
CA ASP A 95 -19.83 -23.37 18.07
C ASP A 95 -18.68 -23.57 17.05
N SER A 96 -18.65 -24.72 16.37
CA SER A 96 -17.73 -24.96 15.25
C SER A 96 -17.95 -24.00 14.10
N PHE A 97 -19.21 -23.68 13.78
CA PHE A 97 -19.55 -22.71 12.74
C PHE A 97 -19.10 -21.28 13.12
N GLU A 98 -19.27 -20.88 14.38
CA GLU A 98 -18.85 -19.57 14.88
C GLU A 98 -17.32 -19.41 14.89
N LYS A 99 -16.58 -20.44 15.35
CA LYS A 99 -15.10 -20.48 15.26
C LYS A 99 -14.63 -20.30 13.83
N PHE A 100 -15.30 -20.94 12.88
CA PHE A 100 -14.97 -20.81 11.47
C PHE A 100 -15.19 -19.37 10.96
N GLN A 101 -16.32 -18.74 11.29
CA GLN A 101 -16.58 -17.35 10.91
C GLN A 101 -15.53 -16.39 11.48
N LYS A 102 -15.10 -16.63 12.73
CA LYS A 102 -14.04 -15.85 13.39
C LYS A 102 -12.71 -15.95 12.64
N LEU A 103 -12.29 -17.14 12.23
CA LEU A 103 -11.08 -17.35 11.43
C LEU A 103 -11.17 -16.63 10.07
N SER A 104 -12.30 -16.73 9.38
CA SER A 104 -12.53 -16.02 8.11
C SER A 104 -12.40 -14.49 8.27
N SER A 105 -12.94 -13.95 9.37
CA SER A 105 -12.81 -12.53 9.75
C SER A 105 -11.36 -12.13 10.04
N GLN A 106 -10.59 -12.98 10.70
CA GLN A 106 -9.17 -12.73 10.98
C GLN A 106 -8.35 -12.69 9.68
N ILE A 107 -8.58 -13.62 8.75
CA ILE A 107 -7.90 -13.63 7.44
C ILE A 107 -8.19 -12.35 6.64
N LYS A 108 -9.46 -11.89 6.63
CA LYS A 108 -9.83 -10.61 6.01
C LYS A 108 -9.10 -9.42 6.63
N ARG A 109 -9.04 -9.37 7.96
CA ARG A 109 -8.32 -8.31 8.69
C ARG A 109 -6.81 -8.34 8.39
N ALA A 110 -6.21 -9.52 8.36
CA ALA A 110 -4.80 -9.69 7.99
C ALA A 110 -4.53 -9.15 6.58
N ARG A 111 -5.37 -9.48 5.59
CA ARG A 111 -5.24 -8.91 4.24
C ARG A 111 -5.29 -7.39 4.22
N ILE A 112 -6.28 -6.80 4.89
CA ILE A 112 -6.43 -5.33 4.93
C ILE A 112 -5.21 -4.68 5.57
N TYR A 113 -4.71 -5.26 6.66
CA TYR A 113 -3.50 -4.78 7.31
C TYR A 113 -2.30 -4.83 6.36
N PHE A 114 -2.09 -5.96 5.67
CA PHE A 114 -1.02 -6.13 4.70
C PHE A 114 -1.10 -5.12 3.57
N CYS A 115 -2.27 -4.96 2.94
CA CYS A 115 -2.44 -3.99 1.85
C CYS A 115 -2.21 -2.53 2.27
N LYS A 116 -2.39 -2.20 3.56
CA LYS A 116 -2.21 -0.83 4.08
C LYS A 116 -0.79 -0.55 4.54
N ASN A 117 -0.13 -1.52 5.18
CA ASN A 117 1.11 -1.30 5.93
C ASN A 117 2.33 -2.00 5.34
N VAL A 118 2.13 -2.91 4.38
CA VAL A 118 3.20 -3.65 3.72
C VAL A 118 3.23 -3.26 2.25
N ILE A 119 4.42 -2.95 1.73
CA ILE A 119 4.62 -2.71 0.29
C ILE A 119 4.87 -4.06 -0.37
N PRO A 120 3.94 -4.58 -1.19
CA PRO A 120 4.12 -5.85 -1.87
C PRO A 120 4.94 -5.65 -3.15
N VAL A 121 5.80 -6.63 -3.43
CA VAL A 121 6.56 -6.69 -4.69
C VAL A 121 7.46 -5.45 -4.84
N PHE A 122 8.39 -5.31 -3.89
CA PHE A 122 9.40 -4.26 -3.93
C PHE A 122 10.59 -4.77 -4.74
N TYR A 123 10.65 -4.36 -6.01
CA TYR A 123 11.80 -4.62 -6.86
C TYR A 123 12.87 -3.58 -6.56
N ASP A 124 14.00 -4.03 -6.02
CA ASP A 124 15.26 -3.33 -6.22
C ASP A 124 15.50 -3.29 -7.74
N ARG A 125 15.93 -2.14 -8.28
CA ARG A 125 16.24 -2.00 -9.71
C ARG A 125 17.23 -3.12 -10.09
N GLU A 126 16.96 -3.88 -11.14
CA GLU A 126 17.97 -4.79 -11.69
C GLU A 126 19.17 -3.95 -12.12
N LYS A 127 20.33 -4.23 -11.52
CA LYS A 127 21.61 -3.59 -11.82
C LYS A 127 22.05 -3.86 -13.27
#